data_AF-I4AC10-F1
#
_entry.id   AF-I4AC10-F1
#
_cell.length_a   1.000
_cell.length_b   1.000
_cell.length_c   1.000
_cell.angle_alpha   90.00
_cell.angle_beta   90.00
_cell.angle_gamma   90.00
#
_symmetry.space_group_name_H-M   'P 1'
#
loop_
_entity.id
_entity.type
_entity.pdbx_description
1 polymer ?
#
loop_
_entity_poly.entity_id
_entity_poly.type
_entity_poly.pdbx_seq_one_letter_code
_entity_poly.pdbx_strand_id
1 'polypeptide(L)' 'MLKEIKPGRKYFVINIDEPYAEHIYEILKAGQIAKGEWPEGDINFEEWKRITFNKPIKEGEILWNF' A
#
# COMPACT_ATOMS: atom_id res chain seq x y z
N MET A 1 -3.81 -12.76 6.03
CA MET A 1 -3.58 -13.53 4.77
C MET A 1 -2.97 -12.62 3.73
N LEU A 2 -2.00 -13.13 2.96
CA LEU A 2 -1.39 -12.40 1.84
C LEU A 2 -2.40 -12.25 0.70
N LYS A 3 -2.63 -11.02 0.22
CA LYS A 3 -3.51 -10.72 -0.91
C LYS A 3 -2.68 -10.36 -2.14
N GLU A 4 -3.09 -10.84 -3.32
CA GLU A 4 -2.48 -10.44 -4.58
C GLU A 4 -3.13 -9.14 -5.07
N ILE A 5 -2.44 -8.01 -4.88
CA ILE A 5 -2.92 -6.67 -5.30
C ILE A 5 -2.34 -6.30 -6.67
N LYS A 6 -1.07 -6.62 -6.92
CA LYS A 6 -0.39 -6.46 -8.21
C LYS A 6 0.08 -7.84 -8.72
N PRO A 7 0.12 -8.08 -10.04
CA PRO A 7 0.51 -9.38 -10.60
C PRO A 7 1.87 -9.85 -10.05
N GLY A 8 1.91 -11.09 -9.54
CA GLY A 8 3.14 -11.70 -9.02
C GLY A 8 3.63 -11.11 -7.69
N ARG A 9 2.83 -10.27 -7.03
CA ARG A 9 3.19 -9.63 -5.75
C ARG A 9 2.13 -9.92 -4.69
N LYS A 10 2.59 -10.45 -3.56
CA LYS A 10 1.76 -10.74 -2.39
C LYS A 10 1.92 -9.62 -1.38
N TYR A 11 0.81 -9.03 -0.96
CA TYR A 11 0.74 -7.92 -0.02
C TYR A 11 0.09 -8.37 1.29
N PHE A 12 0.60 -7.87 2.42
CA PHE A 12 -0.15 -7.85 3.67
C PHE A 12 -0.89 -6.52 3.75
N VAL A 13 -2.21 -6.58 3.97
CA VAL A 13 -3.03 -5.38 4.20
C VAL A 13 -3.07 -5.15 5.70
N ILE A 14 -2.66 -3.96 6.11
CA ILE A 14 -2.76 -3.47 7.48
C ILE A 14 -3.66 -2.24 7.46
N ASN A 15 -4.64 -2.21 8.36
CA ASN A 15 -5.44 -1.01 8.57
C ASN A 15 -4.66 -0.08 9.48
N ILE A 16 -4.46 1.16 9.04
CA ILE A 16 -3.76 2.21 9.76
C ILE A 16 -4.71 3.40 9.80
N ASP A 17 -4.87 4.00 10.96
CA ASP A 17 -5.68 5.22 11.10
C ASP A 17 -5.02 6.40 10.37
N GLU A 18 -5.81 7.17 9.63
CA GLU A 18 -5.42 8.49 9.11
C GLU A 18 -5.36 9.45 10.32
N PRO A 19 -4.17 9.63 10.91
CA PRO A 19 -3.15 10.47 10.29
C PRO A 19 -1.78 9.81 10.08
N TYR A 20 -1.60 8.54 10.47
CA TYR A 20 -0.28 7.90 10.53
C TYR A 20 0.12 7.19 9.24
N ALA A 21 -0.81 7.01 8.31
CA ALA A 21 -0.63 6.20 7.10
C ALA A 21 0.56 6.66 6.23
N GLU A 22 0.69 7.96 5.97
CA GLU A 22 1.80 8.51 5.18
C GLU A 22 3.15 8.32 5.90
N HIS A 23 3.20 8.57 7.21
CA HIS A 23 4.43 8.43 7.97
C HIS A 23 4.92 6.98 8.03
N ILE A 24 3.98 6.03 8.21
CA ILE A 24 4.29 4.60 8.19
C ILE A 24 4.73 4.17 6.79
N TYR A 25 4.08 4.68 5.73
CA TYR A 25 4.52 4.44 4.36
C TYR A 25 5.97 4.87 4.14
N GLU A 26 6.36 6.07 4.56
CA GLU A 26 7.73 6.57 4.39
C GLU A 26 8.76 5.73 5.14
N ILE A 27 8.46 5.30 6.38
CA ILE A 27 9.34 4.40 7.15
C ILE A 27 9.53 3.06 6.43
N LEU A 28 8.43 2.46 5.96
CA LEU A 28 8.47 1.17 5.26
C LEU A 28 9.19 1.28 3.91
N LYS A 29 8.92 2.35 3.14
CA LYS A 29 9.59 2.67 1.88
C LYS A 29 11.10 2.80 2.11
N ALA A 30 11.52 3.60 3.10
CA ALA A 30 12.93 3.77 3.43
C ALA A 30 13.62 2.44 3.79
N GLY A 31 12.96 1.62 4.62
CA GLY A 31 13.47 0.30 4.98
C GLY A 31 13.62 -0.65 3.78
N GLN A 32 12.71 -0.60 2.81
CA GLN A 32 12.77 -1.39 1.59
C GLN A 32 13.83 -0.87 0.60
N ILE A 33 13.99 0.45 0.48
CA ILE A 33 15.05 1.07 -0.33
C ILE A 33 16.43 0.69 0.21
N ALA A 34 16.62 0.74 1.54
CA ALA A 34 17.89 0.34 2.17
C ALA A 34 18.26 -1.13 1.91
N LYS A 35 17.28 -1.99 1.66
CA LYS A 35 17.49 -3.41 1.30
C LYS A 35 17.62 -3.64 -0.21
N GLY A 36 17.41 -2.62 -1.04
CA GLY A 36 17.32 -2.78 -2.49
C GLY A 36 16.07 -3.56 -2.96
N GLU A 37 15.06 -3.68 -2.10
CA GLU A 37 13.85 -4.46 -2.34
C GLU A 37 12.66 -3.57 -2.78
N TRP A 38 12.81 -2.24 -2.72
CA TRP A 38 11.75 -1.31 -3.11
C TRP A 38 11.44 -1.40 -4.61
N PRO A 39 10.23 -1.84 -5.00
CA PRO A 39 9.98 -2.25 -6.37
C PRO A 39 9.31 -1.16 -7.23
N GLU A 40 8.95 -0.02 -6.64
CA GLU A 40 8.11 1.00 -7.30
C GLU A 40 8.92 2.21 -7.82
N GLY A 41 10.23 2.27 -7.54
CA GLY A 41 11.07 3.40 -7.93
C GLY A 41 10.77 4.68 -7.15
N ASP A 42 11.06 5.84 -7.73
CA ASP A 42 10.83 7.12 -7.05
C ASP A 42 9.37 7.58 -7.23
N ILE A 43 8.52 7.23 -6.26
CA ILE A 43 7.11 7.64 -6.20
C ILE A 43 6.73 8.12 -4.80
N ASN A 44 5.79 9.05 -4.71
CA ASN A 44 5.26 9.55 -3.44
C ASN A 44 4.08 8.70 -2.91
N PHE A 45 3.62 9.01 -1.69
CA PHE A 45 2.54 8.27 -1.03
C PHE A 45 1.23 8.28 -1.83
N GLU A 46 0.83 9.43 -2.37
CA GLU A 46 -0.42 9.56 -3.15
C GLU A 46 -0.36 8.77 -4.46
N GLU A 47 0.78 8.79 -5.15
CA GLU A 47 1.02 7.99 -6.34
C GLU A 47 0.99 6.50 -6.03
N TRP A 48 1.67 6.09 -4.95
CA TRP A 48 1.65 4.71 -4.48
C TRP A 48 0.24 4.25 -4.14
N LYS A 49 -0.54 5.06 -3.42
CA LYS A 49 -1.93 4.79 -3.07
C LYS A 49 -2.77 4.61 -4.33
N ARG A 50 -2.64 5.53 -5.30
CA ARG A 50 -3.31 5.43 -6.59
C ARG A 50 -2.93 4.13 -7.30
N ILE A 51 -1.66 3.83 -7.58
CA ILE A 51 -1.30 2.63 -8.35
C ILE A 51 -1.60 1.30 -7.62
N THR A 52 -1.70 1.33 -6.29
CA THR A 52 -1.93 0.14 -5.47
C THR A 52 -3.43 -0.13 -5.29
N PHE A 53 -4.23 0.91 -5.09
CA PHE A 53 -5.66 0.78 -4.78
C PHE A 53 -6.60 1.19 -5.90
N ASN A 54 -6.12 1.77 -7.02
CA ASN A 54 -6.96 2.21 -8.16
C ASN A 54 -7.44 1.05 -9.05
N LYS A 55 -7.98 0.00 -8.43
CA LYS A 55 -9.25 -0.57 -8.93
C LYS A 55 -10.35 0.34 -8.40
N PRO A 56 -11.47 0.55 -9.11
CA PRO A 56 -12.58 1.30 -8.54
C PRO A 56 -13.03 0.58 -7.26
N ILE A 57 -12.74 1.16 -6.10
CA ILE A 57 -13.49 0.87 -4.89
C ILE A 57 -14.87 1.41 -5.22
N LYS A 58 -15.85 0.53 -5.48
CA LYS A 58 -17.21 0.99 -5.71
C LYS A 58 -17.62 1.79 -4.48
N GLU A 59 -18.06 3.01 -4.69
CA GLU A 59 -18.61 3.87 -3.65
C GLU A 59 -19.72 3.07 -2.94
N GLY A 60 -19.46 2.67 -1.68
CA GLY A 60 -20.33 1.76 -0.91
C GLY A 60 -19.71 0.41 -0.49
N GLU A 61 -18.57 -0.01 -1.03
CA GLU A 61 -17.83 -1.17 -0.49
C GLU A 61 -16.91 -0.72 0.66
N ILE A 62 -17.46 -0.67 1.87
CA ILE A 62 -16.62 -0.73 3.06
C ILE A 62 -16.12 -2.18 3.18
N LEU A 63 -14.82 -2.40 3.02
CA LEU A 63 -14.18 -3.67 3.36
C LEU A 63 -14.09 -3.81 4.89
N TRP A 64 -15.23 -4.02 5.54
CA TRP A 64 -15.26 -4.69 6.83
C TRP A 64 -15.05 -6.18 6.57
N ASN A 65 -13.90 -6.71 6.97
CA ASN A 65 -13.81 -8.12 7.32
C ASN A 65 -13.41 -8.17 8.79
N PHE A 66 -14.32 -8.74 9.58
CA PHE A 66 -14.37 -8.92 11.03
C PHE A 66 -13.05 -8.81 11.79
#